data_AF-A0A9N8J280-F1
#
_entry.id   AF-A0A9N8J280-F1
#
_cell.length_a   1.000
_cell.length_b   1.000
_cell.length_c   1.000
_cell.angle_alpha   90.00
_cell.angle_beta   90.00
_cell.angle_gamma   90.00
#
_symmetry.space_group_name_H-M   'P 1'
#
loop_
_entity.id
_entity.type
_entity.pdbx_description
1 polymer ?
#
loop_
_entity_poly.entity_id
_entity_poly.type
_entity_poly.pdbx_seq_one_letter_code
_entity_poly.pdbx_strand_id
1 'polypeptide(L)'
;MGRTTEFFKLNAEKAKNNLILDLHSKTKFKKSFEDFISERKAEFGDRYVVTFNNVIQKVSSNINTILPKELWELTYWLGEIEYERIYQQGENYEKVHNELYINNGIESLYEVQSTNAYGFMFQYGNFTDYFETDETDEPYDGGRNIDTIKFIRFLDYMILLMKKILDADLTWYKYDFSKEEIEETSKIENLNQENKLLFEVIESESISLKENFFVEKEKENLEENYRSRNGDYYTVFCADNFFENCLRMKKEIEEINTNIIIVDSI
;
A
#
# COMPACT_ATOMS: atom_id res chain seq x y z
N MET A 1 -2.11 -16.54 -8.73
CA MET A 1 -2.85 -15.76 -7.72
C MET A 1 -1.90 -15.48 -6.59
N GLY A 2 -1.59 -14.21 -6.40
CA GLY A 2 -0.63 -13.71 -5.42
C GLY A 2 -1.24 -12.49 -4.74
N ARG A 3 -0.65 -12.10 -3.61
CA ARG A 3 -1.10 -10.95 -2.82
C ARG A 3 -0.78 -9.64 -3.55
N THR A 4 -1.72 -8.72 -3.62
CA THR A 4 -1.47 -7.33 -4.06
C THR A 4 -1.91 -6.38 -2.96
N THR A 5 -1.01 -5.51 -2.55
CA THR A 5 -1.26 -4.48 -1.54
C THR A 5 -1.03 -3.10 -2.15
N GLU A 6 -2.03 -2.24 -2.07
CA GLU A 6 -1.99 -0.85 -2.55
C GLU A 6 -2.17 0.12 -1.39
N PHE A 7 -1.43 1.23 -1.44
CA PHE A 7 -1.43 2.27 -0.42
C PHE A 7 -1.97 3.56 -1.04
N PHE A 8 -3.07 4.08 -0.52
CA PHE A 8 -3.74 5.25 -1.07
C PHE A 8 -3.67 6.44 -0.11
N LYS A 9 -3.41 7.61 -0.68
CA LYS A 9 -3.69 8.91 -0.08
C LYS A 9 -4.96 9.47 -0.73
N LEU A 10 -5.91 9.93 0.09
CA LEU A 10 -7.20 10.40 -0.41
C LEU A 10 -7.42 11.88 -0.12
N ASN A 11 -7.81 12.64 -1.16
CA ASN A 11 -8.16 14.05 -1.05
C ASN A 11 -9.67 14.23 -0.95
N ALA A 12 -10.15 14.56 0.25
CA ALA A 12 -11.58 14.69 0.53
C ALA A 12 -12.27 15.81 -0.26
N GLU A 13 -11.59 16.91 -0.54
CA GLU A 13 -12.17 18.03 -1.30
C GLU A 13 -12.37 17.66 -2.78
N LYS A 14 -11.33 17.11 -3.42
CA LYS A 14 -11.42 16.61 -4.80
C LYS A 14 -12.47 15.52 -4.92
N ALA A 15 -12.50 14.56 -3.99
CA ALA A 15 -13.49 13.50 -3.99
C ALA A 15 -14.93 14.03 -3.86
N LYS A 16 -15.15 14.95 -2.94
CA LYS A 16 -16.48 15.56 -2.75
C LYS A 16 -16.93 16.42 -3.94
N ASN A 17 -16.00 17.06 -4.66
CA ASN A 17 -16.36 17.94 -5.76
C ASN A 17 -16.46 17.21 -7.11
N ASN A 18 -15.63 16.19 -7.33
CA ASN A 18 -15.48 15.52 -8.63
C ASN A 18 -15.98 14.08 -8.58
N LEU A 19 -15.44 13.25 -7.67
CA LEU A 19 -15.77 11.83 -7.61
C LEU A 19 -17.25 11.61 -7.35
N ILE A 20 -17.89 12.43 -6.51
CA ILE A 20 -19.33 12.29 -6.22
C ILE A 20 -20.20 12.42 -7.48
N LEU A 21 -19.79 13.27 -8.44
CA LEU A 21 -20.51 13.48 -9.69
C LEU A 21 -20.40 12.24 -10.58
N ASP A 22 -19.21 11.63 -10.59
CA ASP A 22 -18.93 10.40 -11.32
C ASP A 22 -19.73 9.23 -10.75
N LEU A 23 -19.79 9.08 -9.42
CA LEU A 23 -20.54 8.01 -8.76
C LEU A 23 -22.06 8.13 -8.97
N HIS A 24 -22.60 9.34 -9.04
CA HIS A 24 -24.02 9.57 -9.34
C HIS A 24 -24.35 9.53 -10.83
N SER A 25 -23.34 9.53 -11.71
CA SER A 25 -23.60 9.59 -13.14
C SER A 25 -24.16 8.28 -13.67
N LYS A 26 -25.30 8.39 -14.35
CA LYS A 26 -25.96 7.28 -15.06
C LYS A 26 -25.61 7.20 -16.54
N THR A 27 -24.88 8.19 -17.05
CA THR A 27 -24.66 8.35 -18.49
C THR A 27 -23.21 8.62 -18.86
N LYS A 28 -22.36 9.04 -17.92
CA LYS A 28 -20.93 9.30 -18.18
C LYS A 28 -20.20 8.02 -18.58
N PHE A 29 -20.50 6.92 -17.89
CA PHE A 29 -19.89 5.62 -18.12
C PHE A 29 -20.93 4.61 -18.56
N LYS A 30 -20.47 3.56 -19.24
CA LYS A 30 -21.32 2.48 -19.73
C LYS A 30 -22.05 1.74 -18.60
N LYS A 31 -21.40 1.58 -17.45
CA LYS A 31 -21.97 1.00 -16.23
C LYS A 31 -21.82 2.00 -15.09
N SER A 32 -22.93 2.39 -14.47
CA SER A 32 -22.88 3.28 -13.30
C SER A 32 -22.36 2.54 -12.08
N PHE A 33 -21.82 3.26 -11.09
CA PHE A 33 -21.32 2.64 -9.88
C PHE A 33 -22.41 1.90 -9.09
N GLU A 34 -23.64 2.43 -9.07
CA GLU A 34 -24.78 1.76 -8.43
C GLU A 34 -25.14 0.43 -9.11
N ASP A 35 -25.08 0.38 -10.45
CA ASP A 35 -25.35 -0.86 -11.20
C ASP A 35 -24.23 -1.87 -10.92
N PHE A 36 -22.97 -1.42 -10.91
CA PHE A 36 -21.81 -2.24 -10.55
C PHE A 36 -21.97 -2.87 -9.16
N ILE A 37 -22.25 -2.08 -8.12
CA ILE A 37 -22.46 -2.58 -6.76
C ILE A 37 -23.63 -3.56 -6.68
N SER A 38 -24.71 -3.31 -7.43
CA SER A 38 -25.87 -4.20 -7.47
C SER A 38 -25.55 -5.56 -8.11
N GLU A 39 -24.75 -5.57 -9.17
CA GLU A 39 -24.26 -6.80 -9.81
C GLU A 39 -23.33 -7.58 -8.88
N ARG A 40 -22.38 -6.90 -8.21
CA ARG A 40 -21.48 -7.53 -7.23
C ARG A 40 -22.28 -8.14 -6.07
N LYS A 41 -23.30 -7.44 -5.56
CA LYS A 41 -24.20 -7.98 -4.54
C LYS A 41 -24.96 -9.22 -5.03
N ALA A 42 -25.39 -9.26 -6.29
CA ALA A 42 -26.05 -10.41 -6.87
C ALA A 42 -25.10 -11.62 -7.03
N GLU A 43 -23.83 -11.37 -7.34
CA GLU A 43 -22.79 -12.41 -7.50
C GLU A 43 -22.38 -13.04 -6.16
N PHE A 44 -22.12 -12.23 -5.14
CA PHE A 44 -21.56 -12.68 -3.86
C PHE A 44 -22.61 -12.87 -2.75
N GLY A 45 -23.86 -12.48 -3.00
CA GLY A 45 -24.99 -12.65 -2.09
C GLY A 45 -24.78 -11.97 -0.73
N ASP A 46 -25.18 -12.64 0.35
CA ASP A 46 -25.18 -12.06 1.70
C ASP A 46 -23.80 -11.75 2.27
N ARG A 47 -22.73 -12.35 1.72
CA ARG A 47 -21.35 -12.07 2.13
C ARG A 47 -20.84 -10.70 1.66
N TYR A 48 -21.49 -10.14 0.65
CA TYR A 48 -21.16 -8.81 0.14
C TYR A 48 -21.78 -7.72 1.00
N VAL A 49 -20.93 -6.91 1.63
CA VAL A 49 -21.34 -5.91 2.63
C VAL A 49 -21.19 -4.46 2.16
N VAL A 50 -20.55 -4.24 1.01
CA VAL A 50 -20.40 -2.90 0.41
C VAL A 50 -21.74 -2.47 -0.16
N THR A 51 -22.12 -1.19 0.06
CA THR A 51 -23.35 -0.62 -0.49
C THR A 51 -23.08 0.73 -1.14
N PHE A 52 -23.81 1.02 -2.22
CA PHE A 52 -23.72 2.29 -2.93
C PHE A 52 -23.90 3.48 -1.98
N ASN A 53 -24.94 3.44 -1.14
CA ASN A 53 -25.26 4.51 -0.20
C ASN A 53 -24.14 4.79 0.81
N ASN A 54 -23.48 3.75 1.33
CA ASN A 54 -22.38 3.93 2.28
C ASN A 54 -21.19 4.63 1.62
N VAL A 55 -20.80 4.18 0.42
CA VAL A 55 -19.69 4.78 -0.33
C VAL A 55 -20.00 6.24 -0.66
N ILE A 56 -21.19 6.52 -1.20
CA ILE A 56 -21.67 7.87 -1.52
C ILE A 56 -21.64 8.78 -0.29
N GLN A 57 -22.15 8.31 0.85
CA GLN A 57 -22.19 9.08 2.08
C GLN A 57 -20.77 9.46 2.53
N LYS A 58 -19.82 8.53 2.49
CA LYS A 58 -18.43 8.76 2.90
C LYS A 58 -17.69 9.67 1.93
N VAL A 59 -17.85 9.47 0.61
CA VAL A 59 -17.28 10.38 -0.41
C VAL A 59 -17.82 11.80 -0.26
N SER A 60 -19.11 11.95 0.04
CA SER A 60 -19.76 13.26 0.21
C SER A 60 -19.36 13.99 1.51
N SER A 61 -19.05 13.25 2.57
CA SER A 61 -18.71 13.80 3.88
C SER A 61 -17.21 13.96 4.09
N ASN A 62 -16.47 12.83 4.05
CA ASN A 62 -15.02 12.74 4.14
C ASN A 62 -14.58 11.34 3.68
N ILE A 63 -14.01 11.25 2.47
CA ILE A 63 -13.58 9.98 1.88
C ILE A 63 -12.53 9.24 2.73
N ASN A 64 -11.77 9.93 3.60
CA ASN A 64 -10.79 9.29 4.50
C ASN A 64 -11.44 8.32 5.51
N THR A 65 -12.78 8.32 5.62
CA THR A 65 -13.55 7.37 6.45
C THR A 65 -14.01 6.12 5.68
N ILE A 66 -13.66 6.02 4.39
CA ILE A 66 -13.95 4.85 3.56
C ILE A 66 -13.24 3.62 4.11
N LEU A 67 -13.92 2.47 4.08
CA LEU A 67 -13.32 1.20 4.44
C LEU A 67 -12.46 0.67 3.28
N PRO A 68 -11.38 -0.08 3.55
CA PRO A 68 -10.55 -0.67 2.51
C PRO A 68 -11.34 -1.46 1.44
N LYS A 69 -12.30 -2.29 1.86
CA LYS A 69 -13.18 -3.03 0.93
C LYS A 69 -14.08 -2.14 0.07
N GLU A 70 -14.51 -1.00 0.61
CA GLU A 70 -15.31 -0.03 -0.15
C GLU A 70 -14.43 0.69 -1.18
N LEU A 71 -13.20 1.04 -0.80
CA LEU A 71 -12.21 1.60 -1.71
C LEU A 71 -11.80 0.60 -2.79
N TRP A 72 -11.65 -0.68 -2.46
CA TRP A 72 -11.36 -1.74 -3.42
C TRP A 72 -12.45 -1.86 -4.49
N GLU A 73 -13.74 -1.90 -4.11
CA GLU A 73 -14.83 -1.97 -5.09
C GLU A 73 -14.89 -0.70 -5.96
N LEU A 74 -14.58 0.46 -5.36
CA LEU A 74 -14.50 1.73 -6.06
C LEU A 74 -13.37 1.76 -7.10
N THR A 75 -12.14 1.41 -6.70
CA THR A 75 -10.99 1.39 -7.62
C THR A 75 -11.12 0.26 -8.65
N TYR A 76 -11.76 -0.85 -8.29
CA TYR A 76 -12.05 -1.91 -9.26
C TYR A 76 -13.02 -1.44 -10.36
N TRP A 77 -14.10 -0.76 -9.99
CA TRP A 77 -15.02 -0.16 -10.96
C TRP A 77 -14.32 0.89 -11.86
N LEU A 78 -13.50 1.76 -11.28
CA LEU A 78 -12.70 2.72 -12.04
C LEU A 78 -11.69 2.02 -12.98
N GLY A 79 -11.09 0.92 -12.54
CA GLY A 79 -10.18 0.09 -13.33
C GLY A 79 -10.86 -0.57 -14.53
N GLU A 80 -12.10 -1.03 -14.39
CA GLU A 80 -12.87 -1.54 -15.54
C GLU A 80 -13.09 -0.44 -16.59
N ILE A 81 -13.40 0.79 -16.15
CA ILE A 81 -13.57 1.95 -17.03
C ILE A 81 -12.25 2.34 -17.69
N GLU A 82 -11.17 2.41 -16.92
CA GLU A 82 -9.83 2.74 -17.41
C GLU A 82 -9.39 1.73 -18.48
N TYR A 83 -9.56 0.44 -18.21
CA TYR A 83 -9.24 -0.63 -19.15
C TYR A 83 -10.04 -0.51 -20.45
N GLU A 84 -11.37 -0.28 -20.37
CA GLU A 84 -12.20 -0.07 -21.56
C GLU A 84 -11.72 1.13 -22.39
N ARG A 85 -11.49 2.28 -21.76
CA ARG A 85 -11.08 3.52 -22.45
C ARG A 85 -9.71 3.39 -23.11
N ILE A 86 -8.75 2.79 -22.42
CA ILE A 86 -7.39 2.67 -22.95
C ILE A 86 -7.31 1.60 -24.04
N TYR A 87 -7.78 0.39 -23.76
CA TYR A 87 -7.55 -0.75 -24.65
C TYR A 87 -8.62 -0.91 -25.74
N GLN A 88 -9.86 -0.48 -25.50
CA GLN A 88 -10.94 -0.64 -26.47
C GLN A 88 -11.20 0.65 -27.24
N GLN A 89 -10.98 1.82 -26.62
CA GLN A 89 -11.23 3.13 -27.25
C GLN A 89 -9.93 3.85 -27.67
N GLY A 90 -8.76 3.37 -27.23
CA GLY A 90 -7.46 3.91 -27.62
C GLY A 90 -7.12 5.25 -26.97
N GLU A 91 -7.72 5.57 -25.82
CA GLU A 91 -7.39 6.79 -25.08
C GLU A 91 -6.00 6.72 -24.43
N ASN A 92 -5.39 7.88 -24.23
CA ASN A 92 -4.08 7.99 -23.59
C ASN A 92 -4.16 7.65 -22.09
N TYR A 93 -3.26 6.77 -21.62
CA TYR A 93 -3.20 6.31 -20.23
C TYR A 93 -3.16 7.46 -19.23
N GLU A 94 -2.20 8.39 -19.34
CA GLU A 94 -1.99 9.46 -18.37
C GLU A 94 -3.23 10.36 -18.27
N LYS A 95 -3.86 10.67 -19.41
CA LYS A 95 -5.10 11.44 -19.44
C LYS A 95 -6.23 10.70 -18.70
N VAL A 96 -6.43 9.41 -18.99
CA VAL A 96 -7.51 8.62 -18.37
C VAL A 96 -7.26 8.45 -16.86
N HIS A 97 -6.03 8.12 -16.48
CA HIS A 97 -5.62 7.95 -15.09
C HIS A 97 -5.82 9.24 -14.29
N ASN A 98 -5.38 10.38 -14.82
CA ASN A 98 -5.57 11.68 -14.17
C ASN A 98 -7.06 12.02 -14.02
N GLU A 99 -7.88 11.72 -15.03
CA GLU A 99 -9.33 11.98 -14.98
C GLU A 99 -10.02 11.11 -13.93
N LEU A 100 -9.73 9.81 -13.89
CA LEU A 100 -10.45 8.84 -13.05
C LEU A 100 -9.96 8.81 -11.60
N TYR A 101 -8.68 9.05 -11.35
CA TYR A 101 -8.07 8.91 -10.01
C TYR A 101 -7.62 10.26 -9.44
N ILE A 102 -6.62 10.91 -10.05
CA ILE A 102 -5.96 12.09 -9.49
C ILE A 102 -6.92 13.28 -9.32
N ASN A 103 -7.76 13.54 -10.33
CA ASN A 103 -8.78 14.60 -10.28
C ASN A 103 -9.93 14.24 -9.33
N ASN A 104 -10.18 12.95 -9.14
CA ASN A 104 -11.18 12.44 -8.20
C ASN A 104 -10.64 12.29 -6.77
N GLY A 105 -9.39 12.66 -6.52
CA GLY A 105 -8.79 12.66 -5.19
C GLY A 105 -8.40 11.28 -4.68
N ILE A 106 -8.14 10.32 -5.57
CA ILE A 106 -7.59 9.01 -5.24
C ILE A 106 -6.16 8.98 -5.77
N GLU A 107 -5.18 8.93 -4.88
CA GLU A 107 -3.76 8.96 -5.25
C GLU A 107 -3.09 7.69 -4.71
N SER A 108 -2.58 6.84 -5.61
CA SER A 108 -1.82 5.64 -5.23
C SER A 108 -0.38 6.04 -4.90
N LEU A 109 0.04 5.77 -3.67
CA LEU A 109 1.40 6.03 -3.19
C LEU A 109 2.35 4.89 -3.54
N TYR A 110 1.85 3.65 -3.49
CA TYR A 110 2.63 2.47 -3.79
C TYR A 110 1.72 1.26 -4.03
N GLU A 111 2.13 0.41 -4.96
CA GLU A 111 1.52 -0.89 -5.20
C GLU A 111 2.62 -1.95 -5.10
N VAL A 112 2.37 -2.97 -4.27
CA VAL A 112 3.24 -4.12 -4.10
C VAL A 112 2.49 -5.36 -4.53
N GLN A 113 3.05 -6.11 -5.47
CA GLN A 113 2.40 -7.29 -6.04
C GLN A 113 3.15 -8.58 -5.69
N SER A 114 2.41 -9.68 -5.74
CA SER A 114 2.91 -11.04 -5.64
C SER A 114 3.70 -11.30 -4.34
N THR A 115 4.84 -11.97 -4.45
CA THR A 115 5.70 -12.36 -3.34
C THR A 115 6.28 -11.16 -2.58
N ASN A 116 6.47 -10.03 -3.25
CA ASN A 116 6.98 -8.82 -2.62
C ASN A 116 5.96 -8.26 -1.61
N ALA A 117 4.66 -8.39 -1.89
CA ALA A 117 3.61 -7.96 -0.97
C ALA A 117 3.65 -8.75 0.34
N TYR A 118 4.05 -10.03 0.29
CA TYR A 118 4.26 -10.82 1.50
C TYR A 118 5.42 -10.28 2.34
N GLY A 119 6.56 -9.94 1.74
CA GLY A 119 7.70 -9.36 2.47
C GLY A 119 7.38 -7.99 3.08
N PHE A 120 6.73 -7.11 2.32
CA PHE A 120 6.38 -5.76 2.79
C PHE A 120 5.37 -5.82 3.95
N MET A 121 4.29 -6.61 3.78
CA MET A 121 3.25 -6.70 4.79
C MET A 121 3.62 -7.59 5.99
N PHE A 122 4.58 -8.49 5.83
CA PHE A 122 5.19 -9.19 6.95
C PHE A 122 5.90 -8.20 7.89
N GLN A 123 6.70 -7.27 7.33
CA GLN A 123 7.35 -6.23 8.12
C GLN A 123 6.35 -5.22 8.71
N TYR A 124 5.25 -4.94 8.02
CA TYR A 124 4.15 -4.18 8.61
C TYR A 124 3.57 -4.90 9.84
N GLY A 125 3.34 -6.21 9.76
CA GLY A 125 2.92 -7.03 10.89
C GLY A 125 3.91 -6.98 12.06
N ASN A 126 5.19 -7.20 11.80
CA ASN A 126 6.24 -7.14 12.83
C ASN A 126 6.32 -5.76 13.47
N PHE A 127 6.18 -4.69 12.70
CA PHE A 127 6.11 -3.33 13.23
C PHE A 127 4.92 -3.15 14.19
N THR A 128 3.74 -3.64 13.82
CA THR A 128 2.53 -3.51 14.66
C THR A 128 2.58 -4.28 15.98
N ASP A 129 3.45 -5.29 16.11
CA ASP A 129 3.66 -6.01 17.37
C ASP A 129 4.34 -5.14 18.46
N TYR A 130 5.09 -4.12 18.05
CA TYR A 130 5.83 -3.24 18.97
C TYR A 130 5.29 -1.81 19.02
N PHE A 131 4.63 -1.35 17.97
CA PHE A 131 4.13 0.02 17.84
C PHE A 131 2.63 0.05 17.60
N GLU A 132 1.90 0.70 18.50
CA GLU A 132 0.45 0.85 18.37
C GLU A 132 0.07 1.56 17.06
N THR A 133 -0.61 0.82 16.19
CA THR A 133 -1.39 1.41 15.11
C THR A 133 -2.81 1.64 15.61
N ASP A 134 -3.52 2.69 15.15
CA ASP A 134 -4.95 2.85 15.48
C ASP A 134 -5.72 1.77 14.72
N GLU A 135 -5.60 0.53 15.18
CA GLU A 135 -6.38 -0.57 14.66
C GLU A 135 -7.82 -0.32 15.11
N THR A 136 -8.68 0.07 14.16
CA THR A 136 -10.10 -0.14 14.35
C THR A 136 -10.29 -1.64 14.59
N ASP A 137 -11.07 -2.03 15.59
CA ASP A 137 -11.41 -3.44 15.93
C ASP A 137 -12.05 -4.25 14.77
N GLU A 138 -12.11 -3.70 13.56
CA GLU A 138 -12.55 -4.42 12.37
C GLU A 138 -11.49 -5.47 11.98
N PRO A 139 -11.90 -6.73 11.78
CA PRO A 139 -10.98 -7.77 11.32
C PRO A 139 -10.30 -7.37 10.02
N TYR A 140 -9.06 -7.86 9.83
CA TYR A 140 -8.22 -7.69 8.64
C TYR A 140 -8.87 -8.35 7.41
N ASP A 141 -9.99 -7.82 6.94
CA ASP A 141 -10.72 -8.30 5.77
C ASP A 141 -10.56 -7.26 4.66
N GLY A 142 -9.43 -7.35 3.94
CA GLY A 142 -9.18 -6.57 2.73
C GLY A 142 -8.35 -5.30 2.89
N GLY A 143 -7.77 -5.03 4.07
CA GLY A 143 -6.84 -3.89 4.26
C GLY A 143 -6.99 -3.15 5.59
N ARG A 144 -6.43 -1.94 5.69
CA ARG A 144 -6.46 -1.09 6.90
C ARG A 144 -6.56 0.40 6.57
N ASN A 145 -7.09 1.18 7.51
CA ASN A 145 -7.07 2.64 7.48
C ASN A 145 -6.14 3.12 8.60
N ILE A 146 -5.02 3.76 8.24
CA ILE A 146 -3.97 4.14 9.19
C ILE A 146 -3.77 5.65 9.21
N ASP A 147 -3.63 6.21 10.42
CA ASP A 147 -3.22 7.60 10.61
C ASP A 147 -1.87 7.87 9.93
N THR A 148 -1.77 9.01 9.24
CA THR A 148 -0.57 9.34 8.46
C THR A 148 0.70 9.42 9.32
N ILE A 149 0.64 9.91 10.56
CA ILE A 149 1.81 9.98 11.44
C ILE A 149 2.29 8.56 11.77
N LYS A 150 1.35 7.65 12.05
CA LYS A 150 1.66 6.25 12.33
C LYS A 150 2.23 5.55 11.10
N PHE A 151 1.69 5.81 9.91
CA PHE A 151 2.26 5.29 8.67
C PHE A 151 3.67 5.83 8.39
N ILE A 152 3.92 7.12 8.63
CA ILE A 152 5.27 7.70 8.50
C ILE A 152 6.26 7.02 9.46
N ARG A 153 5.85 6.67 10.68
CA ARG A 153 6.70 5.91 11.62
C ARG A 153 7.04 4.51 11.09
N PHE A 154 6.07 3.85 10.46
CA PHE A 154 6.32 2.58 9.77
C PHE A 154 7.30 2.75 8.60
N LEU A 155 7.18 3.83 7.80
CA LEU A 155 8.14 4.13 6.75
C LEU A 155 9.55 4.37 7.31
N ASP A 156 9.68 5.09 8.43
CA ASP A 156 10.98 5.28 9.11
C ASP A 156 11.59 3.95 9.54
N TYR A 157 10.79 3.08 10.16
CA TYR A 157 11.20 1.73 10.50
C TYR A 157 11.70 0.94 9.27
N MET A 158 10.91 0.92 8.20
CA MET A 158 11.27 0.22 6.95
C MET A 158 12.55 0.77 6.34
N ILE A 159 12.70 2.09 6.24
CA ILE A 159 13.89 2.74 5.66
C ILE A 159 15.14 2.35 6.43
N LEU A 160 15.11 2.44 7.77
CA LEU A 160 16.25 2.11 8.62
C LEU A 160 16.57 0.62 8.59
N LEU A 161 15.56 -0.26 8.63
CA LEU A 161 15.75 -1.70 8.53
C LEU A 161 16.35 -2.10 7.18
N MET A 162 15.76 -1.61 6.08
CA MET A 162 16.23 -1.95 4.74
C MET A 162 17.65 -1.43 4.51
N LYS A 163 17.98 -0.22 4.97
CA LYS A 163 19.37 0.27 4.95
C LYS A 163 20.32 -0.69 5.65
N LYS A 164 19.96 -1.17 6.84
CA LYS A 164 20.81 -2.11 7.61
C LYS A 164 20.97 -3.47 6.93
N ILE A 165 19.96 -3.93 6.18
CA ILE A 165 20.01 -5.13 5.35
C ILE A 165 20.91 -4.91 4.13
N LEU A 166 20.79 -3.76 3.46
CA LEU A 166 21.60 -3.39 2.31
C LEU A 166 23.08 -3.17 2.67
N ASP A 167 23.38 -2.51 3.80
CA ASP A 167 24.74 -2.35 4.34
C ASP A 167 25.42 -3.69 4.66
N ALA A 168 24.62 -4.76 4.87
CA ALA A 168 25.13 -6.10 5.14
C ALA A 168 25.47 -6.89 3.86
N ASP A 169 25.27 -6.31 2.68
CA ASP A 169 25.62 -6.88 1.36
C ASP A 169 25.11 -8.33 1.18
N LEU A 170 23.87 -8.61 1.62
CA LEU A 170 23.27 -9.96 1.59
C LEU A 170 22.72 -10.37 0.22
N THR A 171 22.39 -9.38 -0.61
CA THR A 171 21.83 -9.57 -1.95
C THR A 171 22.95 -9.85 -2.97
N TRP A 172 22.60 -10.00 -4.25
CA TRP A 172 23.56 -10.47 -5.27
C TRP A 172 24.47 -9.36 -5.81
N TYR A 173 24.23 -8.13 -5.39
CA TYR A 173 25.01 -6.95 -5.73
C TYR A 173 25.10 -6.04 -4.52
N LYS A 174 26.16 -5.24 -4.49
CA LYS A 174 26.31 -4.19 -3.50
C LYS A 174 25.40 -3.03 -3.85
N TYR A 175 24.61 -2.57 -2.88
CA TYR A 175 23.78 -1.38 -3.07
C TYR A 175 24.62 -0.12 -2.82
N ASP A 176 24.67 0.76 -3.81
CA ASP A 176 25.41 2.03 -3.73
C ASP A 176 24.43 3.18 -3.46
N PHE A 177 24.33 3.57 -2.19
CA PHE A 177 23.47 4.69 -1.79
C PHE A 177 23.90 6.01 -2.46
N SER A 178 22.93 6.72 -3.01
CA SER A 178 23.08 8.09 -3.46
C SER A 178 23.27 9.04 -2.27
N LYS A 179 23.80 10.24 -2.54
CA LYS A 179 23.98 11.27 -1.51
C LYS A 179 22.65 11.67 -0.86
N GLU A 180 21.58 11.72 -1.65
CA GLU A 180 20.25 12.08 -1.19
C GLU A 180 19.69 11.02 -0.24
N GLU A 181 19.85 9.73 -0.55
CA GLU A 181 19.42 8.63 0.32
C GLU A 181 20.17 8.61 1.66
N ILE A 182 21.48 8.88 1.62
CA ILE A 182 22.29 9.01 2.85
C ILE A 182 21.80 10.18 3.69
N GLU A 183 21.53 11.33 3.06
CA GLU A 183 21.05 12.52 3.76
C GLU A 183 19.67 12.28 4.39
N GLU A 184 18.72 11.74 3.63
CA GLU A 184 17.37 11.44 4.12
C GLU A 184 17.38 10.39 5.23
N THR A 185 18.18 9.33 5.09
CA THR A 185 18.31 8.34 6.15
C THR A 185 18.92 8.94 7.41
N SER A 186 19.96 9.77 7.27
CA SER A 186 20.57 10.47 8.42
C SER A 186 19.57 11.39 9.12
N LYS A 187 18.66 12.05 8.38
CA LYS A 187 17.57 12.84 8.97
C LYS A 187 16.64 11.95 9.80
N ILE A 188 16.25 10.78 9.27
CA ILE A 188 15.37 9.83 9.96
C ILE A 188 16.03 9.29 11.25
N GLU A 189 17.30 8.92 11.19
CA GLU A 189 18.08 8.48 12.36
C GLU A 189 18.11 9.55 13.44
N ASN A 190 18.41 10.80 13.07
CA ASN A 190 18.46 11.93 14.01
C ASN A 190 17.08 12.24 14.62
N LEU A 191 16.01 12.19 13.81
CA LEU A 191 14.63 12.38 14.29
C LEU A 191 14.22 11.31 15.30
N ASN A 192 14.72 10.09 15.13
CA ASN A 192 14.39 8.95 15.98
C ASN A 192 15.45 8.63 17.04
N GLN A 193 16.49 9.46 17.21
CA GLN A 193 17.67 9.16 18.05
C GLN A 193 17.35 8.78 19.51
N GLU A 194 16.23 9.27 20.05
CA GLU A 194 15.79 8.98 21.43
C GLU A 194 14.88 7.74 21.52
N ASN A 195 14.41 7.22 20.39
CA ASN A 195 13.53 6.06 20.31
C ASN A 195 14.34 4.75 20.37
N LYS A 196 14.79 4.38 21.57
CA LYS A 196 15.58 3.17 21.81
C LYS A 196 14.89 1.90 21.32
N LEU A 197 13.58 1.79 21.55
CA LEU A 197 12.80 0.62 21.15
C LEU A 197 12.86 0.39 19.64
N LEU A 198 12.75 1.45 18.82
CA LEU A 198 12.85 1.34 17.36
C LEU A 198 14.17 0.71 16.92
N PHE A 199 15.29 1.19 17.45
CA PHE A 199 16.60 0.64 17.08
C PHE A 199 16.83 -0.77 17.61
N GLU A 200 16.31 -1.11 18.80
CA GLU A 200 16.35 -2.48 19.35
C GLU A 200 15.57 -3.46 18.46
N VAL A 201 14.36 -3.07 18.04
CA VAL A 201 13.53 -3.88 17.13
C VAL A 201 14.21 -4.04 15.78
N ILE A 202 14.75 -2.96 15.19
CA ILE A 202 15.49 -3.02 13.91
C ILE A 202 16.70 -3.95 14.02
N GLU A 203 17.47 -3.88 15.11
CA GLU A 203 18.61 -4.76 15.32
C GLU A 203 18.17 -6.23 15.34
N SER A 204 17.21 -6.55 16.22
CA SER A 204 16.68 -7.91 16.38
C SER A 204 16.12 -8.46 15.07
N GLU A 205 15.30 -7.66 14.39
CA GLU A 205 14.70 -8.04 13.11
C GLU A 205 15.77 -8.27 12.04
N SER A 206 16.77 -7.39 11.94
CA SER A 206 17.84 -7.54 10.96
C SER A 206 18.67 -8.81 11.15
N ILE A 207 18.85 -9.26 12.40
CA ILE A 207 19.53 -10.52 12.72
C ILE A 207 18.67 -11.70 12.28
N SER A 208 17.39 -11.71 12.68
CA SER A 208 16.43 -12.76 12.30
C SER A 208 16.32 -12.90 10.78
N LEU A 209 16.14 -11.79 10.07
CA LEU A 209 16.06 -11.76 8.62
C LEU A 209 17.33 -12.29 7.95
N LYS A 210 18.51 -11.95 8.46
CA LYS A 210 19.79 -12.47 7.96
C LYS A 210 19.88 -13.97 8.09
N GLU A 211 19.58 -14.50 9.28
CA GLU A 211 19.64 -15.93 9.57
C GLU A 211 18.65 -16.70 8.69
N ASN A 212 17.40 -16.25 8.63
CA ASN A 212 16.36 -16.90 7.83
C ASN A 212 16.65 -16.81 6.32
N PHE A 213 17.20 -15.69 5.85
CA PHE A 213 17.59 -15.54 4.44
C PHE A 213 18.65 -16.55 4.02
N PHE A 214 19.68 -16.78 4.84
CA PHE A 214 20.69 -17.81 4.54
C PHE A 214 20.12 -19.21 4.57
N VAL A 215 19.26 -19.53 5.55
CA VAL A 215 18.58 -20.84 5.63
C VAL A 215 17.77 -21.13 4.37
N GLU A 216 17.02 -20.14 3.87
CA GLU A 216 16.25 -20.28 2.63
C GLU A 216 17.18 -20.35 1.40
N LYS A 217 18.21 -19.50 1.32
CA LYS A 217 19.17 -19.49 0.20
C LYS A 217 19.95 -20.80 0.06
N GLU A 218 20.22 -21.50 1.16
CA GLU A 218 20.91 -22.79 1.17
C GLU A 218 20.03 -23.98 0.74
N LYS A 219 18.71 -23.80 0.60
CA LYS A 219 17.84 -24.84 0.02
C LYS A 219 18.22 -25.08 -1.44
N GLU A 220 18.48 -26.34 -1.79
CA GLU A 220 19.05 -26.74 -3.09
C GLU A 220 18.15 -26.40 -4.31
N ASN A 221 16.86 -26.14 -4.10
CA ASN A 221 15.91 -25.84 -5.17
C ASN A 221 15.59 -24.34 -5.27
N LEU A 222 16.35 -23.63 -6.10
CA LEU A 222 16.13 -22.20 -6.37
C LEU A 222 14.70 -21.89 -6.84
N GLU A 223 14.02 -22.78 -7.59
CA GLU A 223 12.63 -22.56 -8.01
C GLU A 223 11.64 -22.61 -6.85
N GLU A 224 11.91 -23.36 -5.79
CA GLU A 224 11.08 -23.38 -4.58
C GLU A 224 11.22 -22.06 -3.80
N ASN A 225 12.42 -21.48 -3.78
CA ASN A 225 12.66 -20.19 -3.13
C ASN A 225 11.91 -19.05 -3.84
N TYR A 226 11.91 -19.01 -5.18
CA TYR A 226 11.14 -18.01 -5.95
C TYR A 226 9.62 -18.18 -5.86
N ARG A 227 9.13 -19.34 -5.44
CA ARG A 227 7.70 -19.60 -5.22
C ARG A 227 7.31 -19.55 -3.75
N SER A 228 8.28 -19.34 -2.86
CA SER A 228 8.06 -19.21 -1.44
C SER A 228 7.14 -18.02 -1.17
N ARG A 229 6.33 -18.09 -0.11
CA ARG A 229 5.58 -16.95 0.42
C ARG A 229 6.19 -16.48 1.75
N ASN A 230 7.45 -16.83 1.97
CA ASN A 230 8.18 -16.50 3.20
C ASN A 230 8.48 -14.99 3.23
N GLY A 231 7.82 -14.28 4.14
CA GLY A 231 8.00 -12.84 4.33
C GLY A 231 9.45 -12.46 4.56
N ASP A 232 10.18 -13.20 5.41
CA ASP A 232 11.58 -12.93 5.75
C ASP A 232 12.47 -12.89 4.50
N TYR A 233 12.34 -13.91 3.65
CA TYR A 233 13.13 -14.02 2.43
C TYR A 233 12.86 -12.84 1.49
N TYR A 234 11.59 -12.49 1.27
CA TYR A 234 11.22 -11.39 0.37
C TYR A 234 11.51 -10.01 0.96
N THR A 235 11.55 -9.86 2.28
CA THR A 235 12.03 -8.64 2.93
C THR A 235 13.49 -8.38 2.56
N VAL A 236 14.36 -9.39 2.67
CA VAL A 236 15.78 -9.24 2.30
C VAL A 236 15.97 -9.14 0.79
N PHE A 237 15.28 -9.99 0.03
CA PHE A 237 15.40 -10.05 -1.42
C PHE A 237 14.97 -8.76 -2.13
N CYS A 238 13.97 -8.06 -1.60
CA CYS A 238 13.45 -6.81 -2.17
C CYS A 238 13.88 -5.56 -1.39
N ALA A 239 14.95 -5.64 -0.59
CA ALA A 239 15.32 -4.57 0.33
C ALA A 239 15.62 -3.24 -0.37
N ASP A 240 16.22 -3.28 -1.55
CA ASP A 240 16.51 -2.10 -2.38
C ASP A 240 15.22 -1.41 -2.84
N ASN A 241 14.29 -2.17 -3.42
CA ASN A 241 13.02 -1.68 -3.90
C ASN A 241 12.15 -1.16 -2.74
N PHE A 242 12.17 -1.82 -1.59
CA PHE A 242 11.46 -1.34 -0.39
C PHE A 242 12.06 -0.06 0.15
N PHE A 243 13.39 0.05 0.21
CA PHE A 243 14.09 1.25 0.66
C PHE A 243 13.72 2.47 -0.21
N GLU A 244 13.85 2.34 -1.53
CA GLU A 244 13.56 3.40 -2.49
C GLU A 244 12.10 3.86 -2.44
N ASN A 245 11.16 2.90 -2.44
CA ASN A 245 9.74 3.23 -2.42
C ASN A 245 9.28 3.80 -1.07
N CYS A 246 9.85 3.36 0.06
CA CYS A 246 9.53 3.97 1.35
C CYS A 246 10.02 5.42 1.43
N LEU A 247 11.22 5.71 0.92
CA LEU A 247 11.72 7.09 0.81
C LEU A 247 10.83 7.94 -0.09
N ARG A 248 10.43 7.41 -1.26
CA ARG A 248 9.51 8.09 -2.18
C ARG A 248 8.17 8.39 -1.51
N MET A 249 7.51 7.39 -0.94
CA MET A 249 6.23 7.55 -0.24
C MET A 249 6.33 8.60 0.87
N LYS A 250 7.39 8.57 1.68
CA LYS A 250 7.59 9.54 2.77
C LYS A 250 7.68 10.97 2.24
N LYS A 251 8.26 11.19 1.06
CA LYS A 251 8.35 12.53 0.42
C LYS A 251 7.00 13.00 -0.14
N GLU A 252 6.17 12.11 -0.67
CA GLU A 252 4.86 12.43 -1.26
C GLU A 252 3.77 12.70 -0.20
N ILE A 253 3.98 12.23 1.03
CA ILE A 253 3.11 12.49 2.17
C ILE A 253 3.45 13.88 2.76
N GLU A 254 2.90 14.93 2.13
CA GLU A 254 3.07 16.32 2.58
C GLU A 254 2.04 16.73 3.67
N GLU A 255 0.88 16.06 3.72
CA GLU A 255 -0.24 16.42 4.61
C GLU A 255 -0.39 15.42 5.76
N ILE A 256 -0.12 15.88 6.98
CA ILE A 256 -0.10 15.04 8.19
C ILE A 256 -1.52 14.72 8.71
N ASN A 257 -2.57 15.37 8.19
CA ASN A 257 -3.95 15.28 8.70
C ASN A 257 -4.89 14.40 7.85
N THR A 258 -4.34 13.58 6.95
CA THR A 258 -5.09 12.57 6.18
C THR A 258 -4.87 11.18 6.76
N ASN A 259 -5.60 10.19 6.27
CA ASN A 259 -5.26 8.79 6.53
C ASN A 259 -4.68 8.14 5.26
N ILE A 260 -3.85 7.12 5.45
CA ILE A 260 -3.43 6.22 4.39
C ILE A 260 -4.34 4.99 4.42
N ILE A 261 -4.94 4.67 3.28
CA ILE A 261 -5.76 3.47 3.15
C ILE A 261 -4.92 2.38 2.50
N ILE A 262 -4.67 1.31 3.23
CA ILE A 262 -4.05 0.09 2.73
C ILE A 262 -5.18 -0.79 2.22
N VAL A 263 -5.17 -1.15 0.94
CA VAL A 263 -6.06 -2.13 0.33
C VAL A 263 -5.24 -3.38 0.05
N ASP A 264 -5.60 -4.50 0.64
CA ASP A 264 -4.85 -5.74 0.56
C ASP A 264 -5.71 -6.87 0.01
N SER A 265 -5.32 -7.43 -1.14
CA SER A 265 -6.04 -8.45 -1.88
C SER A 265 -5.18 -9.72 -2.00
N ILE A 266 -5.77 -10.90 -1.79
CA ILE A 266 -5.08 -12.21 -1.77
C ILE A 266 -5.68 -13.16 -2.80
#